data_AF-A0A523NH20-F1
#
_entry.id   AF-A0A523NH20-F1
#
_cell.length_a   1.000
_cell.length_b   1.000
_cell.length_c   1.000
_cell.angle_alpha   90.00
_cell.angle_beta   90.00
_cell.angle_gamma   90.00
#
_symmetry.space_group_name_H-M   'P 1'
#
loop_
_entity.id
_entity.type
_entity.pdbx_description
1 polymer ?
#
loop_
_entity_poly.entity_id
_entity_poly.type
_entity_poly.pdbx_seq_one_letter_code
_entity_poly.pdbx_strand_id
1 'polypeptide(L)'
;MDSHKHLIDNFKKVCICRSITGGTIMKAIRGGNLSFEALRRNIGVGTGNCGAKRCRHKIEEKVRDYKAGLKAEAVLSENSQDPANV
;
A
#
# COMPACT_ATOMS: atom_id res chain seq x y z
N MET A 1 4.48 -19.70 2.18
CA MET A 1 4.68 -19.95 0.73
C MET A 1 4.41 -18.65 -0.06
N ASP A 2 5.06 -17.54 0.27
CA ASP A 2 4.49 -16.20 -0.03
C ASP A 2 5.41 -15.27 -0.83
N SER A 3 6.72 -15.56 -0.91
CA SER A 3 7.69 -14.66 -1.54
C SER A 3 7.47 -14.48 -3.06
N HIS A 4 7.05 -15.53 -3.77
CA HIS A 4 6.80 -15.49 -5.22
C HIS A 4 5.58 -14.65 -5.58
N LYS A 5 4.50 -14.72 -4.78
CA LYS A 5 3.26 -13.98 -5.03
C LYS A 5 3.46 -12.47 -4.88
N HIS A 6 4.20 -12.05 -3.86
CA HIS A 6 4.57 -10.65 -3.67
C HIS A 6 5.41 -10.11 -4.84
N LEU A 7 6.40 -10.87 -5.30
CA LEU A 7 7.20 -10.50 -6.48
C LEU A 7 6.32 -10.28 -7.71
N ILE A 8 5.44 -11.24 -8.02
CA ILE A 8 4.53 -11.15 -9.17
C ILE A 8 3.60 -9.92 -9.06
N ASP A 9 3.03 -9.67 -7.88
CA ASP A 9 2.11 -8.56 -7.66
C ASP A 9 2.77 -7.18 -7.78
N ASN A 10 4.09 -7.08 -7.59
CA ASN A 10 4.84 -5.85 -7.83
C ASN A 10 4.92 -5.51 -9.32
N PHE A 11 4.99 -6.50 -10.21
CA PHE A 11 5.05 -6.29 -11.66
C PHE A 11 3.67 -6.11 -12.29
N LYS A 12 2.60 -6.63 -11.68
CA LYS A 12 1.23 -6.47 -12.18
C LYS A 12 0.83 -5.00 -12.29
N LYS A 13 0.23 -4.63 -13.43
CA LYS A 13 -0.34 -3.31 -13.66
C LYS A 13 -1.61 -3.13 -12.83
N VAL A 14 -1.63 -2.11 -11.98
CA VAL A 14 -2.79 -1.73 -11.18
C VAL A 14 -3.56 -0.60 -11.88
N CYS A 15 -2.87 0.43 -12.38
CA CYS A 15 -3.49 1.45 -13.24
C CYS A 15 -3.19 1.14 -14.70
N ILE A 16 -4.11 0.45 -15.37
CA ILE A 16 -3.94 0.02 -16.77
C ILE A 16 -3.76 1.22 -17.70
N CYS A 17 -4.55 2.29 -17.52
CA CYS A 17 -4.49 3.50 -18.37
C CYS A 17 -3.16 4.27 -18.27
N ARG A 18 -2.47 4.17 -17.13
CA ARG A 18 -1.19 4.86 -16.89
C ARG A 18 0.00 3.91 -16.86
N SER A 19 -0.22 2.63 -17.12
CA SER A 19 0.77 1.56 -17.00
C SER A 19 1.52 1.54 -15.65
N ILE A 20 0.84 1.90 -14.55
CA ILE A 20 1.44 1.94 -13.21
C ILE A 20 1.31 0.57 -12.55
N THR A 21 2.42 0.06 -12.05
CA THR A 21 2.54 -1.27 -11.42
C THR A 21 2.31 -1.24 -9.92
N GLY A 22 2.02 -2.41 -9.34
CA GLY A 22 1.88 -2.58 -7.89
C GLY A 22 3.13 -2.14 -7.12
N GLY A 23 4.33 -2.43 -7.64
CA GLY A 23 5.59 -2.06 -7.00
C GLY A 23 5.80 -0.55 -6.95
N THR A 24 5.40 0.17 -8.00
CA THR A 24 5.45 1.65 -8.00
C THR A 24 4.53 2.23 -6.93
N ILE A 25 3.32 1.69 -6.80
CA ILE A 25 2.36 2.10 -5.77
C ILE A 25 2.91 1.81 -4.38
N MET A 26 3.42 0.60 -4.13
CA MET A 26 3.98 0.24 -2.83
C MET A 26 5.21 1.09 -2.47
N LYS A 27 6.06 1.42 -3.43
CA LYS A 27 7.19 2.35 -3.22
C LYS A 27 6.70 3.73 -2.77
N ALA A 28 5.66 4.27 -3.41
CA ALA A 28 5.09 5.56 -3.04
C ALA A 28 4.39 5.52 -1.65
N ILE A 29 3.69 4.43 -1.34
CA ILE A 29 3.07 4.20 -0.02
C ILE A 29 4.12 4.19 1.08
N ARG A 30 5.22 3.45 0.90
CA ARG A 30 6.36 3.42 1.84
C ARG A 30 7.05 4.78 1.98
N GLY A 31 6.99 5.60 0.94
CA GLY A 31 7.42 7.01 0.98
C GLY A 31 6.43 7.96 1.66
N GLY A 32 5.38 7.47 2.33
CA GLY A 32 4.42 8.27 3.08
C GLY A 32 3.15 8.68 2.34
N ASN A 33 2.94 8.22 1.09
CA ASN A 33 1.73 8.55 0.32
C ASN A 33 0.58 7.63 0.71
N LEU A 34 -0.01 7.90 1.88
CA LEU A 34 -0.97 7.03 2.56
C LEU A 34 -2.45 7.28 2.20
N SER A 35 -2.72 7.75 0.98
CA SER A 35 -4.08 7.91 0.46
C SER A 35 -4.11 7.84 -1.06
N PHE A 36 -5.27 7.53 -1.63
CA PHE A 36 -5.44 7.54 -3.09
C PHE A 36 -5.11 8.91 -3.68
N GLU A 37 -5.55 10.00 -3.05
CA GLU A 37 -5.30 11.36 -3.54
C GLU A 37 -3.81 11.76 -3.44
N ALA A 38 -3.10 11.31 -2.39
CA ALA A 38 -1.65 11.51 -2.31
C ALA A 38 -0.93 10.77 -3.44
N LEU A 39 -1.31 9.50 -3.70
CA LEU A 39 -0.77 8.72 -4.81
C LEU A 39 -1.14 9.33 -6.16
N ARG A 40 -2.35 9.85 -6.32
CA ARG A 40 -2.80 10.54 -7.54
C ARG A 40 -1.92 11.75 -7.84
N ARG A 41 -1.61 12.57 -6.84
CA ARG A 41 -0.73 13.74 -6.99
C ARG A 41 0.72 13.36 -7.25
N ASN A 42 1.21 12.30 -6.58
CA ASN A 42 2.62 11.90 -6.65
C ASN A 42 2.94 11.13 -7.94
N ILE A 43 2.19 10.07 -8.22
CA ILE A 43 2.49 9.12 -9.32
C ILE A 43 1.44 9.14 -10.44
N GLY A 44 0.44 10.01 -10.36
CA GLY A 44 -0.55 10.18 -11.44
C GLY A 44 -1.54 9.02 -11.57
N VAL A 45 -1.78 8.22 -10.53
CA VAL A 45 -2.79 7.15 -10.59
C VAL A 45 -4.20 7.71 -10.77
N GLY A 46 -5.01 7.06 -11.62
CA GLY A 46 -6.42 7.41 -11.81
C GLY A 46 -6.69 8.70 -12.59
N THR A 47 -5.67 9.31 -13.20
CA THR A 47 -5.81 10.48 -14.09
C THR A 47 -6.06 10.12 -15.56
N GLY A 48 -6.01 8.82 -15.90
CA GLY A 48 -6.32 8.36 -17.25
C GLY A 48 -7.81 8.43 -17.59
N ASN A 49 -8.16 8.13 -18.85
CA ASN A 49 -9.53 8.22 -19.38
C ASN A 49 -10.59 7.45 -18.56
N CYS A 50 -10.20 6.41 -17.81
CA CYS A 50 -11.13 5.68 -16.95
C CYS A 50 -11.52 6.42 -15.66
N GLY A 51 -10.92 7.59 -15.34
CA GLY A 51 -11.28 8.39 -14.17
C GLY A 51 -11.16 7.63 -12.84
N ALA A 52 -10.13 6.79 -12.70
CA ALA A 52 -9.89 5.90 -11.56
C ALA A 52 -10.88 4.73 -11.37
N LYS A 53 -11.95 4.60 -12.17
CA LYS A 53 -12.97 3.55 -12.03
C LYS A 53 -12.41 2.12 -11.93
N ARG A 54 -11.30 1.85 -12.61
CA ARG A 54 -10.68 0.49 -12.68
C ARG A 54 -9.60 0.22 -11.62
N CYS A 55 -9.00 1.27 -11.06
CA CYS A 55 -7.80 1.12 -10.21
C CYS A 55 -7.98 1.61 -8.78
N ARG A 56 -8.99 2.47 -8.52
CA ARG A 56 -9.24 3.09 -7.22
C ARG A 56 -9.35 2.06 -6.09
N HIS A 57 -10.27 1.10 -6.21
CA HIS A 57 -10.48 0.07 -5.18
C HIS A 57 -9.19 -0.68 -4.82
N LYS A 58 -8.43 -1.13 -5.83
CA LYS A 58 -7.17 -1.88 -5.63
C LYS A 58 -6.09 -1.03 -4.94
N ILE A 59 -6.07 0.28 -5.19
CA ILE A 59 -5.10 1.19 -4.58
C ILE A 59 -5.50 1.45 -3.12
N GLU A 60 -6.77 1.72 -2.86
CA GLU A 60 -7.29 1.97 -1.51
C GLU A 60 -7.12 0.74 -0.60
N GLU A 61 -7.35 -0.46 -1.14
CA GLU A 61 -7.04 -1.73 -0.48
C GLU A 61 -5.56 -1.83 -0.10
N LYS A 62 -4.63 -1.60 -1.03
CA LYS A 62 -3.18 -1.62 -0.73
C LYS A 62 -2.77 -0.63 0.36
N VAL A 63 -3.34 0.57 0.35
CA VAL A 63 -3.09 1.60 1.38
C VAL A 63 -3.64 1.14 2.73
N ARG A 64 -4.85 0.60 2.76
CA ARG A 64 -5.49 0.10 3.98
C ARG A 64 -4.69 -1.04 4.59
N ASP A 65 -4.31 -2.02 3.77
CA ASP A 65 -3.57 -3.20 4.22
C ASP A 65 -2.19 -2.80 4.77
N TYR A 66 -1.51 -1.84 4.11
CA TYR A 66 -0.26 -1.28 4.62
C TYR A 66 -0.44 -0.58 5.97
N LYS A 67 -1.48 0.25 6.13
CA LYS A 67 -1.78 0.91 7.42
C LYS A 67 -2.13 -0.09 8.51
N ALA A 68 -2.86 -1.15 8.18
CA ALA A 68 -3.17 -2.23 9.12
C ALA A 68 -1.90 -2.94 9.58
N GLY A 69 -0.95 -3.20 8.66
CA GLY A 69 0.37 -3.72 8.98
C GLY A 69 1.15 -2.82 9.95
N LEU A 70 1.21 -1.50 9.67
CA LEU A 70 1.86 -0.55 10.57
C LEU A 70 1.23 -0.53 11.97
N LYS A 71 -0.10 -0.64 12.07
CA LYS A 71 -0.79 -0.71 13.36
C LYS A 71 -0.48 -2.01 14.10
N ALA A 72 -0.39 -3.13 13.40
CA ALA A 72 -0.03 -4.40 14.01
C ALA A 72 1.42 -4.39 14.55
N GLU A 73 2.35 -3.77 13.82
CA GLU A 73 3.74 -3.59 14.28
C GLU A 73 3.82 -2.63 15.48
N ALA A 74 3.02 -1.55 15.50
CA ALA A 74 2.98 -0.63 16.63
C ALA A 74 2.49 -1.29 17.92
N VAL A 75 1.42 -2.09 17.86
CA VAL A 75 0.86 -2.79 19.04
C VAL A 75 1.85 -3.78 19.66
N LEU A 76 2.74 -4.40 18.86
CA LEU A 76 3.77 -5.31 19.38
C LEU A 76 4.86 -4.58 20.18
N SER A 77 5.08 -3.28 19.92
CA SER A 77 6.06 -2.47 20.66
C SER A 77 5.56 -1.97 22.02
N GLU A 78 4.24 -2.02 22.26
CA GLU A 78 3.62 -1.56 23.52
C GLU A 78 3.42 -2.68 24.55
N ASN A 79 3.55 -3.95 24.15
CA ASN A 79 3.24 -5.11 25.00
C ASN A 79 4.45 -5.78 25.68
N SER A 80 5.61 -5.11 25.71
CA SER A 80 6.86 -5.62 26.32
C SER A 80 7.23 -4.99 27.67
N GLN A 81 6.26 -4.47 28.44
CA GLN A 81 6.46 -4.16 29.86
C GLN A 81 6.04 -5.34 30.74
N ASP A 82 6.96 -6.30 30.90
CA ASP A 82 7.02 -7.13 32.10
C ASP A 82 7.35 -6.24 33.30
N PRO A 83 6.63 -6.38 34.42
CA PRO A 83 7.30 -6.33 35.71
C PRO A 83 7.05 -7.64 36.47
N ALA A 84 7.91 -8.63 36.22
CA ALA A 84 8.27 -9.57 37.26
C ALA A 84 9.27 -8.86 38.20
N ASN A 85 8.79 -8.13 39.21
CA ASN A 85 9.53 -7.86 40.46
C ASN A 85 8.67 -7.13 41.52
N VAL A 86 7.98 -7.88 42.39
CA VAL A 86 8.03 -7.79 43.87
C VAL A 86 7.12 -8.84 44.50
#